data_AF-A0A8F4QI53-F1
#
_entry.id   AF-A0A8F4QI53-F1
#
_cell.length_a   1.000
_cell.length_b   1.000
_cell.length_c   1.000
_cell.angle_alpha   90.00
_cell.angle_beta   90.00
_cell.angle_gamma   90.00
#
_symmetry.space_group_name_H-M   'P 1'
#
loop_
_entity.id
_entity.type
_entity.pdbx_description
1 polymer ?
#
loop_
_entity_poly.entity_id
_entity_poly.type
_entity_poly.pdbx_seq_one_letter_code
_entity_poly.pdbx_strand_id
1 'polypeptide(L)' 'MALEKNVERKVGCASVKENHTSIDSSTVEVVVKYRTYNGMPYYILTAMLDK' A
#
# COMPACT_ATOMS: atom_id res chain seq x y z
N MET A 1 -4.55 -0.67 11.36
CA MET A 1 -3.07 -0.71 11.47
C MET A 1 -2.51 -0.60 10.06
N ALA A 2 -1.48 0.21 9.83
CA ALA A 2 -0.80 0.29 8.55
C ALA A 2 0.44 -0.62 8.57
N LEU A 3 0.64 -1.40 7.51
CA LEU A 3 1.81 -2.22 7.27
C LEU A 3 2.51 -1.69 6.03
N GLU A 4 3.77 -1.26 6.20
CA GLU A 4 4.58 -0.75 5.10
C GLU A 4 5.62 -1.81 4.70
N LYS A 5 5.76 -2.03 3.39
CA LYS A 5 6.79 -2.94 2.86
C LYS A 5 7.36 -2.42 1.55
N ASN A 6 8.68 -2.26 1.52
CA ASN A 6 9.43 -2.15 0.27
C ASN A 6 9.64 -3.55 -0.34
N VAL A 7 9.25 -3.72 -1.60
CA VAL A 7 9.34 -5.00 -2.33
C VAL A 7 10.49 -5.07 -3.33
N GLU A 8 11.40 -4.10 -3.32
CA GLU A 8 12.66 -4.04 -4.10
C GLU A 8 12.47 -4.08 -5.63
N ARG A 9 11.24 -4.03 -6.11
CA ARG A 9 10.88 -3.99 -7.53
C ARG A 9 9.74 -3.02 -7.77
N LYS A 10 9.68 -2.46 -8.97
CA LYS A 10 8.59 -1.59 -9.40
C LYS A 10 7.27 -2.34 -9.39
N VAL A 11 6.31 -1.85 -8.60
CA VAL A 11 4.93 -2.39 -8.52
C VAL A 11 3.88 -1.45 -9.09
N GLY A 12 4.23 -0.18 -9.30
CA GLY A 12 3.38 0.76 -10.02
C GLY A 12 3.93 2.18 -9.93
N CYS A 13 3.03 3.16 -10.00
CA CYS A 13 3.38 4.56 -10.01
C CYS A 13 2.61 5.33 -8.92
N ALA A 14 3.30 6.19 -8.19
CA ALA A 14 2.71 7.16 -7.28
C ALA A 14 2.75 8.56 -7.93
N SER A 15 1.68 9.34 -7.76
CA SER A 15 1.63 10.73 -8.25
C SER A 15 1.99 11.69 -7.15
N VAL A 16 3.06 12.48 -7.34
CA VAL A 16 3.46 13.51 -6.37
C VAL A 16 2.70 14.80 -6.68
N LYS A 17 1.82 15.21 -5.76
CA LYS A 17 0.91 16.36 -5.92
C LYS A 17 1.63 17.67 -6.23
N GLU A 18 2.85 17.84 -5.74
CA GLU A 18 3.65 19.06 -5.89
C GLU A 18 4.04 19.35 -7.35
N ASN A 19 4.40 18.30 -8.11
CA ASN A 19 4.99 18.46 -9.45
C ASN A 19 4.21 17.73 -10.55
N HIS A 20 3.03 17.17 -10.25
CA HIS A 20 2.27 16.28 -11.15
C HIS A 20 3.12 15.15 -11.78
N THR A 21 4.23 14.81 -11.13
CA THR A 21 5.17 13.83 -11.65
C THR A 21 4.79 12.46 -11.15
N SER A 22 4.67 11.52 -12.08
CA SER A 22 4.54 10.10 -11.79
C SER A 22 5.91 9.53 -11.48
N ILE A 23 6.08 8.96 -10.28
CA ILE A 23 7.29 8.28 -9.87
C ILE A 23 7.04 6.78 -9.75
N ASP A 24 8.02 6.00 -10.15
CA ASP A 24 7.98 4.55 -9.96
C ASP A 24 8.03 4.25 -8.46
N SER A 25 7.10 3.43 -7.98
CA SER A 25 7.02 3.04 -6.58
C SER A 25 7.30 1.55 -6.42
N SER A 26 8.12 1.23 -5.41
CA SER A 26 8.39 -0.11 -4.90
C SER A 26 7.86 -0.32 -3.48
N THR A 27 7.18 0.69 -2.92
CA THR A 27 6.71 0.68 -1.53
C THR A 27 5.19 0.51 -1.52
N VAL A 28 4.71 -0.46 -0.75
CA VAL A 28 3.28 -0.73 -0.60
C VAL A 28 2.90 -0.51 0.86
N GLU A 29 1.88 0.32 1.08
CA GLU A 29 1.22 0.47 2.36
C GLU A 29 -0.11 -0.30 2.34
N VAL A 30 -0.31 -1.18 3.31
CA VAL A 30 -1.53 -1.98 3.47
C VAL A 30 -2.20 -1.63 4.79
N VAL A 31 -3.44 -1.19 4.71
CA VAL A 31 -4.25 -0.89 5.91
C VAL A 31 -5.09 -2.12 6.25
N VAL A 32 -4.82 -2.70 7.42
CA VAL A 32 -5.53 -3.88 7.93
C VAL A 32 -6.42 -3.54 9.12
N LYS A 33 -7.54 -4.24 9.22
CA LYS A 33 -8.42 -4.24 10.39
C LYS A 33 -8.47 -5.62 11.03
N TYR A 34 -8.19 -5.66 12.33
CA TYR A 34 -8.22 -6.86 13.15
C TYR A 34 -9.66 -7.19 13.55
N ARG A 35 -10.32 -7.98 12.70
CA ARG A 35 -11.62 -8.58 12.95
C ARG A 35 -11.73 -9.81 12.08
N THR A 36 -12.27 -10.88 12.65
CA THR A 36 -12.49 -12.11 11.89
C THR A 36 -13.42 -11.86 10.71
N TYR A 37 -12.96 -12.19 9.51
CA TYR A 37 -13.73 -12.08 8.27
C TYR A 37 -13.31 -13.22 7.35
N ASN A 38 -14.28 -13.98 6.82
CA ASN A 38 -14.04 -15.14 5.95
C ASN A 38 -12.98 -16.13 6.48
N GLY A 39 -12.99 -16.42 7.79
CA GLY A 39 -12.04 -17.34 8.42
C GLY A 39 -10.63 -16.78 8.64
N MET A 40 -10.35 -15.54 8.25
CA MET A 40 -9.08 -14.86 8.54
C MET A 40 -9.21 -13.96 9.77
N PRO A 41 -8.16 -13.83 10.62
CA PRO A 41 -8.18 -13.01 11.84
C PRO A 41 -8.11 -11.49 11.57
N TYR A 42 -7.94 -11.10 10.31
CA TYR A 42 -7.90 -9.73 9.84
C TYR A 42 -8.42 -9.64 8.41
N TYR A 43 -8.73 -8.43 7.97
CA TYR A 43 -9.02 -8.14 6.57
C TYR A 43 -8.34 -6.84 6.10
N ILE A 44 -8.02 -6.79 4.81
CA ILE A 44 -7.44 -5.64 4.15
C ILE A 44 -8.57 -4.65 3.84
N LEU A 45 -8.41 -3.40 4.27
CA LEU A 45 -9.33 -2.31 3.95
C LEU A 45 -8.93 -1.63 2.63
N THR A 46 -7.64 -1.35 2.48
CA THR A 46 -7.08 -0.72 1.29
C THR A 46 -5.59 -1.06 1.19
N ALA A 47 -5.05 -0.97 -0.01
CA ALA A 47 -3.63 -1.01 -0.29
C ALA A 47 -3.30 0.13 -1.26
N MET A 48 -2.20 0.83 -1.00
CA MET A 48 -1.76 1.96 -1.81
C MET A 48 -0.25 1.93 -2.01
N LEU A 49 0.19 2.60 -3.07
CA LEU A 49 1.59 2.80 -3.36
C LEU A 49 2.07 4.04 -2.62
N ASP A 50 3.18 3.90 -1.90
CA ASP A 50 3.86 5.02 -1.26
C ASP A 50 5.13 5.40 -2.04
N LYS A 51 5.62 6.62 -1.85
CA LYS A 51 6.74 7.22 -2.57
C LYS A 51 8.09 6.60 -2.21
#